data_AF-A0A2Z6PBH3-F1
#
_entry.id   AF-A0A2Z6PBH3-F1
#
_cell.length_a   1.000
_cell.length_b   1.000
_cell.length_c   1.000
_cell.angle_alpha   90.00
_cell.angle_beta   90.00
_cell.angle_gamma   90.00
#
_symmetry.space_group_name_H-M   'P 1'
#
loop_
_entity.id
_entity.type
_entity.pdbx_description
1 polymer ?
#
loop_
_entity_poly.entity_id
_entity_poly.type
_entity_poly.pdbx_seq_one_letter_code
_entity_poly.pdbx_strand_id
1 'polypeptide(L)' 'MRPLNVLEDTLNYILGLVDSKEHPFEVVHDFIFDRTRSIRQDLTMQNIVNKKAIYMYEGMVSRTAVLGLGYMI' A
#
# COMPACT_ATOMS: atom_id res chain seq x y z
N MET A 1 -7.53 -5.68 15.36
CA MET A 1 -7.41 -4.35 14.74
C MET A 1 -5.99 -3.85 14.97
N ARG A 2 -5.23 -3.59 13.90
CA ARG A 2 -3.86 -3.03 14.01
C ARG A 2 -3.95 -1.51 14.24
N PRO A 3 -3.16 -0.93 15.17
CA PRO A 3 -3.18 0.50 15.40
C PRO A 3 -2.54 1.27 14.24
N LEU A 4 -2.95 2.53 14.05
CA LEU A 4 -2.62 3.35 12.87
C LEU A 4 -1.12 3.48 12.62
N ASN A 5 -0.32 3.61 13.67
CA ASN A 5 1.14 3.70 13.60
C ASN A 5 1.77 2.45 12.97
N VAL A 6 1.25 1.26 13.30
CA VAL A 6 1.75 0.01 12.74
C VAL A 6 1.37 -0.11 11.26
N LEU A 7 0.21 0.39 10.86
CA LEU A 7 -0.19 0.42 9.45
C LEU A 7 0.70 1.35 8.62
N GLU A 8 1.08 2.50 9.17
CA GLU A 8 2.00 3.46 8.54
C GLU A 8 3.40 2.86 8.36
N ASP A 9 3.96 2.25 9.40
CA ASP A 9 5.27 1.58 9.33
C ASP A 9 5.24 0.42 8.32
N THR A 10 4.15 -0.36 8.32
CA THR A 10 3.95 -1.46 7.36
C THR A 10 3.88 -0.94 5.94
N LEU A 11 3.15 0.15 5.69
CA LEU A 11 3.06 0.77 4.37
C LEU A 11 4.43 1.27 3.90
N ASN A 12 5.17 1.99 4.74
CA ASN A 12 6.51 2.47 4.41
C ASN A 12 7.47 1.32 4.08
N TYR A 13 7.40 0.21 4.83
CA TYR A 13 8.18 -0.99 4.55
C TYR A 13 7.83 -1.62 3.20
N ILE A 14 6.53 -1.79 2.92
CA ILE A 14 6.03 -2.34 1.65
C ILE A 14 6.42 -1.44 0.47
N LEU A 15 6.35 -0.11 0.64
CA LEU A 15 6.74 0.84 -0.39
C LEU A 15 8.25 0.83 -0.65
N GLY A 16 9.08 0.59 0.38
CA GLY A 16 10.51 0.37 0.21
C GLY A 16 10.85 -0.94 -0.51
N LEU A 17 9.99 -1.96 -0.41
CA LEU A 17 10.12 -3.22 -1.15
C LEU A 17 9.82 -3.07 -2.65
N VAL A 18 9.05 -2.07 -3.07
CA VAL A 18 8.81 -1.78 -4.51
C VAL A 18 10.13 -1.51 -5.23
N ASP A 19 11.06 -0.82 -4.55
CA ASP A 19 12.36 -0.43 -5.11
C ASP A 19 13.41 -1.57 -4.99
N SER A 20 13.07 -2.68 -4.31
CA SER A 20 13.92 -3.86 -4.20
C SER A 20 13.88 -4.71 -5.48
N LYS A 21 15.06 -5.07 -6.00
CA LYS A 21 15.22 -5.97 -7.16
C LYS A 21 15.30 -7.45 -6.80
N GLU A 22 15.02 -7.84 -5.55
CA GLU A 22 15.20 -9.24 -5.10
C GLU A 22 14.22 -10.23 -5.75
N HIS A 23 13.06 -9.76 -6.22
CA HIS A 23 11.99 -10.62 -6.72
C HIS A 23 11.42 -10.09 -8.05
N PRO A 24 10.78 -10.97 -8.86
CA PRO A 24 10.13 -10.55 -10.09
C PRO A 24 9.09 -9.46 -9.82
N PHE A 25 9.07 -8.46 -10.70
CA PHE A 25 8.20 -7.29 -10.57
C PHE A 25 6.71 -7.67 -10.41
N GLU A 26 6.24 -8.69 -11.13
CA GLU A 26 4.87 -9.23 -10.99
C GLU A 26 4.54 -9.67 -9.57
N VAL A 27 5.41 -10.49 -8.98
CA VAL A 27 5.19 -11.07 -7.66
C VAL A 27 5.22 -9.99 -6.59
N VAL A 28 6.16 -9.04 -6.72
CA VAL A 28 6.28 -7.89 -5.80
C VAL A 28 5.04 -7.00 -5.93
N HIS A 29 4.61 -6.69 -7.15
CA HIS A 29 3.45 -5.86 -7.41
C HIS A 29 2.14 -6.49 -6.89
N ASP A 30 1.90 -7.78 -7.18
CA ASP A 30 0.72 -8.50 -6.68
C ASP A 30 0.70 -8.55 -5.15
N PHE A 31 1.86 -8.79 -4.53
CA PHE A 31 2.00 -8.76 -3.08
C PHE A 31 1.69 -7.37 -2.52
N ILE A 32 2.28 -6.31 -3.07
CA ILE A 32 2.02 -4.93 -2.64
C ILE A 32 0.54 -4.60 -2.80
N PHE A 33 -0.06 -4.92 -3.94
CA PHE A 33 -1.46 -4.64 -4.22
C PHE A 33 -2.39 -5.31 -3.19
N ASP A 34 -2.15 -6.60 -2.90
CA ASP A 34 -2.91 -7.33 -1.89
C ASP A 34 -2.77 -6.72 -0.49
N ARG A 35 -1.53 -6.40 -0.07
CA ARG A 35 -1.29 -5.79 1.25
C ARG A 35 -1.88 -4.38 1.35
N THR A 36 -1.80 -3.60 0.29
CA THR A 36 -2.39 -2.25 0.20
C THR A 36 -3.90 -2.31 0.32
N ARG A 37 -4.54 -3.30 -0.33
CA ARG A 37 -5.98 -3.57 -0.22
C ARG A 37 -6.37 -3.95 1.22
N SER A 38 -5.58 -4.79 1.88
CA SER A 38 -5.80 -5.16 3.29
C SER A 38 -5.70 -3.95 4.23
N ILE A 39 -4.74 -3.06 4.04
CA ILE A 39 -4.61 -1.84 4.87
C ILE A 39 -5.82 -0.91 4.69
N ARG A 40 -6.29 -0.73 3.45
CA ARG A 40 -7.51 0.04 3.19
C ARG A 40 -8.72 -0.54 3.92
N GLN A 41 -8.89 -1.86 3.90
CA GLN A 41 -9.96 -2.53 4.63
C GLN A 41 -9.86 -2.28 6.14
N ASP A 42 -8.66 -2.36 6.72
CA ASP A 42 -8.43 -2.05 8.13
C ASP A 42 -8.76 -0.58 8.48
N LEU A 43 -8.42 0.37 7.60
CA LEU A 43 -8.75 1.79 7.78
C LEU A 43 -10.27 2.02 7.72
N THR A 44 -10.97 1.37 6.78
CA THR A 44 -12.43 1.43 6.65
C THR A 44 -13.13 0.81 7.87
N MET A 45 -12.68 -0.37 8.33
CA MET A 45 -13.26 -1.05 9.49
C MET A 45 -13.10 -0.23 10.77
N GLN A 46 -11.99 0.49 10.92
CA GLN A 46 -11.74 1.36 12.08
C GLN A 46 -12.38 2.75 11.93
N ASN A 47 -13.05 3.03 10.80
CA ASN A 47 -13.66 4.32 10.47
C ASN A 47 -12.71 5.52 10.66
N ILE A 48 -11.44 5.32 10.28
CA ILE A 48 -10.40 6.32 10.51
C ILE A 48 -10.37 7.30 9.33
N VAL A 49 -10.91 8.48 9.57
CA VAL A 49 -10.87 9.64 8.65
C VAL A 49 -10.04 10.76 9.28
N ASN A 50 -8.73 10.54 9.36
CA ASN A 50 -7.76 11.53 9.85
C ASN A 50 -6.82 11.95 8.72
N LYS A 51 -6.16 13.11 8.83
CA LYS A 51 -5.16 13.59 7.86
C LYS A 51 -4.08 12.55 7.57
N LYS A 52 -3.66 11.80 8.59
CA LYS A 52 -2.74 10.66 8.41
C LYS A 52 -3.28 9.57 7.50
N ALA A 53 -4.56 9.23 7.60
CA ALA A 53 -5.17 8.25 6.72
C ALA A 53 -5.17 8.75 5.27
N ILE A 54 -5.40 10.05 5.05
CA ILE A 54 -5.31 10.69 3.73
C ILE A 54 -3.89 10.56 3.15
N TYR A 55 -2.85 10.89 3.93
CA TYR A 55 -1.46 10.71 3.49
C TYR A 55 -1.13 9.25 3.15
N MET A 56 -1.63 8.30 3.94
CA MET A 56 -1.47 6.88 3.62
C MET A 56 -2.18 6.51 2.32
N TYR A 57 -3.41 6.98 2.09
CA TYR A 57 -4.13 6.76 0.83
C TYR A 57 -3.41 7.36 -0.37
N GLU A 58 -2.88 8.58 -0.25
CA GLU A 58 -2.11 9.22 -1.31
C GLU A 58 -0.83 8.42 -1.65
N GLY A 59 -0.09 7.96 -0.63
CA GLY A 59 1.11 7.14 -0.84
C GLY A 59 0.81 5.81 -1.55
N MET A 60 -0.30 5.16 -1.17
CA MET A 60 -0.78 3.92 -1.81
C MET A 60 -1.14 4.14 -3.27
N VAL A 61 -1.94 5.15 -3.57
CA VAL A 61 -2.42 5.44 -4.94
C VAL A 61 -1.26 5.90 -5.82
N SER A 62 -0.42 6.82 -5.34
CA SER A 62 0.68 7.39 -6.13
C SER A 62 1.69 6.33 -6.57
N ARG A 63 2.06 5.38 -5.71
CA ARG A 63 3.07 4.35 -6.05
C ARG A 63 2.48 3.09 -6.68
N THR A 64 1.23 2.73 -6.41
CA THR A 64 0.60 1.53 -6.98
C THR A 64 -0.07 1.80 -8.32
N ALA A 65 -0.69 2.97 -8.52
CA ALA A 65 -1.40 3.28 -9.77
C ALA A 65 -0.45 3.45 -10.96
N VAL A 66 0.78 3.91 -10.71
CA VAL A 66 1.83 4.00 -11.75
C VAL A 66 2.26 2.62 -12.25
N LEU A 67 2.14 1.58 -11.43
CA LEU A 67 2.51 0.21 -11.78
C LEU A 67 1.32 -0.58 -12.37
N GLY A 68 0.11 -0.38 -11.84
CA GLY A 68 -1.11 -1.02 -12.36
C GLY A 68 -1.54 -0.56 -13.76
N LEU A 69 -1.22 0.67 -14.16
CA LEU A 69 -1.47 1.15 -15.53
C LEU A 69 -0.53 0.48 -16.57
N GLY A 70 0.64 -0.02 -16.17
CA GLY A 70 1.55 -0.75 -17.05
C GLY A 70 1.15 -2.21 -17.31
N TYR A 71 0.24 -2.78 -16.51
CA TYR A 71 -0.26 -4.16 -16.63
C TYR A 71 -1.61 -4.27 -17.34
N MET A 72 -2.18 -3.14 -17.79
CA MET A 72 -3.49 -3.08 -18.44
C MET A 72 -3.42 -2.57 -19.89
N ILE A 73 -2.25 -2.70 -20.54
CA ILE A 73 -2.03 -2.47 -21.98
C ILE A 73 -1.24 -3.64 -22.55
#